data_AF-A0A5J6VUQ8-F1
#
_entry.id   AF-A0A5J6VUQ8-F1
#
_cell.length_a   1.000
_cell.length_b   1.000
_cell.length_c   1.000
_cell.angle_alpha   90.00
_cell.angle_beta   90.00
_cell.angle_gamma   90.00
#
_symmetry.space_group_name_H-M   'P 1'
#
loop_
_entity.id
_entity.type
_entity.pdbx_description
1 polymer ?
#
loop_
_entity_poly.entity_id
_entity_poly.type
_entity_poly.pdbx_seq_one_letter_code
_entity_poly.pdbx_strand_id
1 'polypeptide(L)'
;MPADIYHSGNGEHIVPAALPIDLDKALLNRSFYELEEAFEGQQGLANLVGSLTEKTASFRRLLLEDKRPLTEAQMAHLVEQMFTARRKIWPVIEEQGVARVGEMMRDLLEGHGDLTQRMTRFEEALPATGKAKRVIRDMGAEVLHFSDPERYPLMTRWVWDQGTTSGAVREFIRGGDYLTAFPFGESPEMFEGLRQWMREALLELGVYRDVPYMVDIILAYQYSQYVRAMAEGFLRSDFGGQTDFTEQIRKLLGVEVHRRMGGSRIKRDAIH
;
A
#
# COMPACT_ATOMS: atom_id res chain seq x y z
N MET A 1 23.53 19.01 5.55
CA MET A 1 23.57 18.10 6.72
C MET A 1 23.59 18.97 7.97
N PRO A 2 22.82 18.65 9.02
CA PRO A 2 22.52 17.31 9.56
C PRO A 2 21.22 16.74 8.99
N ALA A 3 21.06 15.48 8.57
CA ALA A 3 21.49 14.17 9.08
C ALA A 3 20.92 13.88 10.49
N ASP A 4 19.89 13.04 10.49
CA ASP A 4 19.49 12.13 11.56
C ASP A 4 19.00 12.73 12.89
N ILE A 5 17.68 12.91 12.99
CA ILE A 5 16.98 12.96 14.28
C ILE A 5 15.67 12.16 14.22
N TYR A 6 15.75 10.89 13.84
CA TYR A 6 14.79 9.86 14.28
C TYR A 6 15.52 8.52 14.37
N HIS A 7 16.24 8.33 15.47
CA HIS A 7 16.74 7.02 15.88
C HIS A 7 15.91 6.55 17.06
N SER A 8 14.96 5.66 16.79
CA SER A 8 14.34 4.81 17.81
C SER A 8 13.77 3.52 17.19
N GLY A 9 14.45 2.40 17.45
CA GLY A 9 13.88 1.04 17.39
C GLY A 9 14.36 0.15 16.23
N ASN A 10 15.32 -0.75 16.51
CA ASN A 10 15.86 -1.81 15.63
C ASN A 10 16.29 -1.34 14.22
N GLY A 11 17.60 -1.20 14.00
CA GLY A 11 18.23 -0.88 12.70
C GLY A 11 18.13 -1.98 11.63
N GLU A 12 16.98 -2.66 11.53
CA GLU A 12 16.70 -3.56 10.42
C GLU A 12 16.27 -2.71 9.22
N HIS A 13 17.22 -2.54 8.30
CA HIS A 13 17.02 -1.95 6.99
C HIS A 13 16.89 -3.08 5.96
N ILE A 14 15.87 -3.00 5.12
CA ILE A 14 15.73 -3.91 3.98
C ILE A 14 16.83 -3.57 2.98
N VAL A 15 17.63 -4.56 2.58
CA VAL A 15 18.63 -4.36 1.53
C VAL A 15 17.92 -4.43 0.18
N PRO A 16 17.99 -3.39 -0.66
CA PRO A 16 17.34 -3.38 -1.96
C PRO A 16 17.92 -4.47 -2.87
N ALA A 17 17.03 -5.27 -3.47
CA ALA A 17 17.42 -6.20 -4.51
C ALA A 17 17.68 -5.47 -5.83
N ALA A 18 18.59 -6.02 -6.65
CA ALA A 18 18.73 -5.58 -8.02
C ALA A 18 17.45 -5.90 -8.80
N LEU A 19 16.91 -4.90 -9.49
CA LEU A 19 15.71 -5.08 -10.29
C LEU A 19 16.03 -5.98 -11.50
N PRO A 20 15.26 -7.07 -11.71
CA PRO A 20 15.54 -8.05 -12.76
C PRO A 20 15.05 -7.62 -14.14
N ILE A 21 14.53 -6.39 -14.25
CA ILE A 21 14.01 -5.80 -15.47
C ILE A 21 14.26 -4.28 -15.45
N ASP A 22 14.53 -3.73 -16.62
CA ASP A 22 14.71 -2.29 -16.79
C ASP A 22 13.36 -1.58 -16.70
N LEU A 23 13.23 -0.73 -15.69
CA LEU A 23 12.11 0.19 -15.54
C LEU A 23 12.42 1.53 -16.22
N ASP A 24 11.42 2.09 -16.89
CA ASP A 24 11.56 3.30 -17.70
C ASP A 24 11.27 4.55 -16.87
N LYS A 25 12.32 5.29 -16.53
CA LYS A 25 12.22 6.56 -15.79
C LYS A 25 11.34 7.58 -16.50
N ALA A 26 11.26 7.56 -17.85
CA ALA A 26 10.41 8.50 -18.58
C ALA A 26 8.91 8.26 -18.32
N LEU A 27 8.50 7.02 -18.02
CA LEU A 27 7.12 6.71 -17.63
C LEU A 27 6.81 7.25 -16.23
N LEU A 28 7.74 7.09 -15.28
CA LEU A 28 7.60 7.67 -13.94
C LEU A 28 7.52 9.21 -13.99
N ASN A 29 8.41 9.86 -14.75
CA ASN A 29 8.42 11.31 -14.87
C ASN A 29 7.10 11.81 -15.48
N ARG A 30 6.56 11.09 -16.47
CA ARG A 30 5.25 11.40 -17.02
C ARG A 30 4.15 11.29 -15.96
N SER A 31 4.11 10.20 -15.21
CA SER A 31 3.13 10.02 -14.12
C SER A 31 3.19 11.15 -13.10
N PHE A 32 4.39 11.63 -12.76
CA PHE A 32 4.56 12.75 -11.83
C PHE A 32 3.88 14.03 -12.35
N TYR A 33 4.12 14.42 -13.59
CA TYR A 33 3.51 15.64 -14.16
C TYR A 33 1.99 15.48 -14.39
N GLU A 34 1.53 14.29 -14.81
CA GLU A 34 0.09 14.00 -14.94
C GLU A 34 -0.62 14.06 -13.57
N LEU A 35 0.06 13.65 -12.50
CA LEU A 35 -0.43 13.79 -11.13
C LEU A 35 -0.50 15.25 -10.67
N GLU A 36 0.52 16.05 -10.95
CA GLU A 36 0.49 17.48 -10.65
C GLU A 36 -0.70 18.14 -11.34
N GLU A 37 -0.96 17.84 -12.62
CA GLU A 37 -2.12 18.37 -13.33
C GLU A 37 -3.45 17.88 -12.72
N ALA A 38 -3.58 16.58 -12.49
CA ALA A 38 -4.81 15.97 -11.97
C ALA A 38 -5.21 16.45 -10.57
N PHE A 39 -4.24 16.87 -9.75
CA PHE A 39 -4.47 17.39 -8.40
C PHE A 39 -4.40 18.93 -8.33
N GLU A 40 -4.61 19.63 -9.45
CA GLU A 40 -4.63 21.10 -9.49
C GLU A 40 -3.31 21.73 -8.98
N GLY A 41 -2.20 21.05 -9.24
CA GLY A 41 -0.85 21.44 -8.89
C GLY A 41 -0.37 20.92 -7.54
N GLN A 42 0.71 21.54 -7.06
CA GLN A 42 1.44 21.11 -5.86
C GLN A 42 0.59 21.12 -4.58
N GLN A 43 -0.40 22.02 -4.50
CA GLN A 43 -1.25 22.11 -3.30
C GLN A 43 -2.16 20.89 -3.15
N GLY A 44 -2.75 20.37 -4.22
CA GLY A 44 -3.60 19.18 -4.12
C GLY A 44 -2.81 17.91 -3.83
N LEU A 45 -1.58 17.79 -4.36
CA LEU A 45 -0.65 16.72 -3.98
C LEU A 45 -0.23 16.84 -2.51
N ALA A 46 0.10 18.05 -2.03
CA ALA A 46 0.43 18.28 -0.63
C ALA A 46 -0.73 17.91 0.31
N ASN A 47 -1.98 18.16 -0.09
CA ASN A 47 -3.15 17.73 0.68
C ASN A 47 -3.25 16.19 0.76
N LEU A 48 -2.96 15.49 -0.34
CA LEU A 48 -2.96 14.02 -0.37
C LEU A 48 -1.85 13.44 0.52
N VAL A 49 -0.65 14.02 0.46
CA VAL A 49 0.48 13.71 1.36
C VAL A 49 0.08 13.95 2.83
N GLY A 50 -0.64 15.04 3.11
CA GLY A 50 -1.18 15.33 4.45
C GLY A 50 -2.10 14.21 4.95
N SER A 51 -3.02 13.71 4.11
CA SER A 51 -3.89 12.59 4.49
C SER A 51 -3.14 11.27 4.72
N LEU A 52 -2.07 11.01 3.95
CA LEU A 52 -1.20 9.85 4.19
C LEU A 52 -0.43 9.98 5.50
N THR A 53 0.04 11.19 5.81
CA THR A 53 0.69 11.50 7.09
C THR A 53 -0.25 11.26 8.27
N GLU A 54 -1.51 11.68 8.16
CA GLU A 54 -2.54 11.41 9.18
C GLU A 54 -2.84 9.91 9.33
N LYS A 55 -2.89 9.16 8.22
CA LYS A 55 -3.04 7.70 8.24
C LYS A 55 -1.87 7.05 9.00
N THR A 56 -0.63 7.42 8.66
CA THR A 56 0.58 6.93 9.35
C THR A 56 0.55 7.26 10.84
N ALA A 57 0.19 8.49 11.20
CA ALA A 57 0.07 8.90 12.61
C ALA A 57 -0.98 8.05 13.36
N SER A 58 -2.09 7.70 12.72
CA SER A 58 -3.11 6.82 13.33
C SER A 58 -2.59 5.41 13.59
N PHE A 59 -1.91 4.81 12.60
CA PHE A 59 -1.29 3.48 12.72
C PHE A 59 -0.23 3.45 13.83
N ARG A 60 0.71 4.40 13.80
CA ARG A 60 1.75 4.53 14.82
C ARG A 60 1.18 4.69 16.22
N ARG A 61 0.22 5.60 16.39
CA ARG A 61 -0.42 5.82 17.68
C ARG A 61 -1.09 4.57 18.21
N LEU A 62 -1.86 3.87 17.39
CA LEU A 62 -2.66 2.72 17.82
C LEU A 62 -1.83 1.44 18.02
N LEU A 63 -0.76 1.26 17.23
CA LEU A 63 0.03 0.02 17.23
C LEU A 63 1.31 0.14 18.04
N LEU A 64 2.03 1.25 17.96
CA LEU A 64 3.34 1.43 18.59
C LEU A 64 3.28 2.22 19.91
N GLU A 65 2.48 3.28 19.97
CA GLU A 65 2.48 4.19 21.13
C GLU A 65 1.47 3.77 22.22
N ASP A 66 0.24 3.45 21.85
CA ASP A 66 -0.79 2.96 22.76
C ASP A 66 -0.64 1.45 22.98
N LYS A 67 -0.09 1.08 24.14
CA LYS A 67 0.14 -0.33 24.51
C LYS A 67 -1.12 -1.05 25.01
N ARG A 68 -2.28 -0.39 25.10
CA ARG A 68 -3.54 -1.06 25.48
C ARG A 68 -4.04 -1.96 24.35
N PRO A 69 -4.75 -3.06 24.65
CA PRO A 69 -5.42 -3.86 23.64
C PRO A 69 -6.35 -3.01 22.76
N LEU A 70 -6.34 -3.27 21.45
CA LEU A 70 -7.21 -2.54 20.52
C LEU A 70 -8.67 -2.85 20.82
N THR A 71 -9.48 -1.80 20.89
CA THR A 71 -10.94 -1.92 20.84
C THR A 71 -11.41 -2.27 19.44
N GLU A 72 -12.63 -2.80 19.32
CA GLU A 72 -13.24 -3.09 18.02
C GLU A 72 -13.32 -1.84 17.12
N ALA A 73 -13.64 -0.68 17.70
CA ALA A 73 -13.70 0.58 16.95
C ALA A 73 -12.32 1.00 16.40
N GLN A 74 -11.25 0.82 17.18
CA GLN A 74 -9.89 1.11 16.73
C GLN A 74 -9.43 0.13 15.65
N MET A 75 -9.71 -1.17 15.82
CA MET A 75 -9.42 -2.18 14.81
C MET A 75 -10.19 -1.89 13.51
N ALA A 76 -11.48 -1.56 13.62
CA ALA A 76 -12.30 -1.17 12.48
C ALA A 76 -11.72 0.05 11.76
N HIS A 77 -11.32 1.09 12.50
CA HIS A 77 -10.70 2.28 11.93
C HIS A 77 -9.46 1.95 11.09
N LEU A 78 -8.52 1.15 11.62
CA LEU A 78 -7.33 0.72 10.87
C LEU A 78 -7.70 -0.06 9.61
N VAL A 79 -8.60 -1.05 9.76
CA VAL A 79 -9.01 -1.93 8.66
C VAL A 79 -9.72 -1.14 7.55
N GLU A 80 -10.53 -0.13 7.86
CA GLU A 80 -11.22 0.69 6.85
C GLU A 80 -10.26 1.42 5.90
N GLN A 81 -9.04 1.70 6.36
CA GLN A 81 -7.98 2.36 5.61
C GLN A 81 -7.16 1.38 4.75
N MET A 82 -7.37 0.06 4.86
CA MET A 82 -6.63 -0.97 4.11
C MET A 82 -7.42 -1.42 2.87
N PHE A 83 -7.11 -0.90 1.69
CA PHE A 83 -7.95 -1.03 0.49
C PHE A 83 -8.30 -2.49 0.13
N THR A 84 -7.28 -3.36 0.10
CA THR A 84 -7.41 -4.76 -0.33
C THR A 84 -8.09 -5.62 0.73
N ALA A 85 -7.85 -5.32 2.01
CA ALA A 85 -8.26 -6.11 3.17
C ALA A 85 -9.65 -5.74 3.70
N ARG A 86 -10.03 -4.45 3.67
CA ARG A 86 -11.23 -3.91 4.35
C ARG A 86 -12.52 -4.68 4.08
N ARG A 87 -12.69 -5.24 2.89
CA ARG A 87 -13.91 -5.96 2.48
C ARG A 87 -13.92 -7.46 2.77
N LYS A 88 -12.82 -8.02 3.30
CA LYS A 88 -12.59 -9.48 3.36
C LYS A 88 -12.03 -9.97 4.68
N ILE A 89 -11.29 -9.14 5.40
CA ILE A 89 -10.51 -9.58 6.56
C ILE A 89 -11.34 -9.67 7.85
N TRP A 90 -12.46 -8.93 7.93
CA TRP A 90 -13.20 -8.77 9.17
C TRP A 90 -13.72 -10.07 9.79
N PRO A 91 -14.28 -11.04 9.03
CA PRO A 91 -14.67 -12.33 9.61
C PRO A 91 -13.51 -13.07 10.31
N VAL A 92 -12.30 -12.97 9.74
CA VAL A 92 -11.09 -13.56 10.36
C VAL A 92 -10.73 -12.83 11.66
N ILE A 93 -10.89 -11.49 11.68
CA ILE A 93 -10.62 -10.69 12.87
C ILE A 93 -11.64 -10.98 13.98
N GLU A 94 -12.92 -11.10 13.64
CA GLU A 94 -13.99 -11.44 14.59
C GLU A 94 -13.76 -12.82 15.21
N GLU A 95 -13.42 -13.82 14.39
CA GLU A 95 -13.14 -15.18 14.86
C GLU A 95 -11.93 -15.24 15.81
N GLN A 96 -10.85 -14.50 15.52
CA GLN A 96 -9.64 -14.50 16.34
C GLN A 96 -9.73 -13.56 17.56
N GLY A 97 -10.63 -12.58 17.52
CA GLY A 97 -10.78 -11.54 18.53
C GLY A 97 -9.87 -10.33 18.27
N VAL A 98 -10.47 -9.12 18.30
CA VAL A 98 -9.80 -7.85 17.95
C VAL A 98 -8.55 -7.56 18.79
N ALA A 99 -8.56 -7.89 20.08
CA ALA A 99 -7.43 -7.69 20.97
C ALA A 99 -6.22 -8.54 20.55
N ARG A 100 -6.48 -9.84 20.28
CA ARG A 100 -5.46 -10.80 19.88
C ARG A 100 -4.86 -10.46 18.52
N VAL A 101 -5.68 -10.05 17.56
CA VAL A 101 -5.19 -9.58 16.26
C VAL A 101 -4.35 -8.32 16.42
N GLY A 102 -4.74 -7.40 17.30
CA GLY A 102 -3.92 -6.23 17.62
C GLY A 102 -2.55 -6.58 18.20
N GLU A 103 -2.47 -7.62 19.05
CA GLU A 103 -1.19 -8.14 19.54
C GLU A 103 -0.35 -8.78 18.42
N MET A 104 -0.98 -9.51 17.49
CA MET A 104 -0.29 -10.06 16.31
C MET A 104 0.28 -8.96 15.40
N MET A 105 -0.46 -7.86 15.20
CA MET A 105 0.05 -6.68 14.47
C MET A 105 1.26 -6.05 15.19
N ARG A 106 1.26 -6.03 16.53
CA ARG A 106 2.41 -5.53 17.31
C ARG A 106 3.60 -6.47 17.25
N ASP A 107 3.40 -7.78 17.32
CA ASP A 107 4.49 -8.75 17.12
C ASP A 107 5.07 -8.64 15.69
N LEU A 108 4.24 -8.36 14.69
CA LEU A 108 4.73 -8.06 13.35
C LEU A 108 5.67 -6.84 13.34
N LEU A 109 5.40 -5.80 14.13
CA LEU A 109 6.20 -4.56 14.15
C LEU A 109 7.43 -4.61 15.06
N GLU A 110 7.30 -5.17 16.26
CA GLU A 110 8.30 -5.11 17.34
C GLU A 110 8.77 -6.50 17.81
N GLY A 111 8.23 -7.58 17.25
CA GLY A 111 8.53 -8.95 17.64
C GLY A 111 9.94 -9.42 17.26
N HIS A 112 10.26 -10.65 17.65
CA HIS A 112 11.60 -11.23 17.43
C HIS A 112 11.79 -11.79 16.01
N GLY A 113 13.05 -11.90 15.58
CA GLY A 113 13.43 -12.44 14.27
C GLY A 113 13.48 -11.38 13.17
N ASP A 114 13.92 -11.79 11.99
CA ASP A 114 13.95 -10.91 10.82
C ASP A 114 12.54 -10.62 10.28
N LEU A 115 12.43 -9.63 9.39
CA LEU A 115 11.17 -9.23 8.76
C LEU A 115 10.42 -10.40 8.12
N THR A 116 11.12 -11.25 7.37
CA THR A 116 10.52 -12.40 6.68
C THR A 116 9.91 -13.39 7.67
N GLN A 117 10.61 -13.66 8.77
CA GLN A 117 10.12 -14.49 9.87
C GLN A 117 8.88 -13.88 10.52
N ARG A 118 8.89 -12.58 10.82
CA ARG A 118 7.75 -11.87 11.42
C ARG A 118 6.52 -11.86 10.51
N MET A 119 6.71 -11.56 9.22
CA MET A 119 5.63 -11.62 8.22
C MET A 119 5.05 -13.03 8.11
N THR A 120 5.92 -14.06 8.05
CA THR A 120 5.48 -15.46 8.00
C THR A 120 4.65 -15.83 9.22
N ARG A 121 5.12 -15.50 10.43
CA ARG A 121 4.37 -15.76 11.66
C ARG A 121 3.02 -15.04 11.68
N PHE A 122 2.96 -13.78 11.23
CA PHE A 122 1.70 -13.04 11.13
C PHE A 122 0.70 -13.72 10.18
N GLU A 123 1.16 -14.17 9.01
CA GLU A 123 0.34 -14.87 8.02
C GLU A 123 -0.13 -16.26 8.47
N GLU A 124 0.67 -16.96 9.28
CA GLU A 124 0.35 -18.27 9.85
C GLU A 124 -0.57 -18.18 11.07
N ALA A 125 -0.44 -17.12 11.88
CA ALA A 125 -1.23 -16.90 13.09
C ALA A 125 -2.71 -16.60 12.80
N LEU A 126 -3.04 -16.19 11.57
CA LEU A 126 -4.39 -15.87 11.11
C LEU A 126 -4.88 -16.96 10.14
N PRO A 127 -5.56 -18.02 10.63
CA PRO A 127 -6.08 -19.07 9.78
C PRO A 127 -7.18 -18.51 8.87
N ALA A 128 -7.03 -18.70 7.56
CA ALA A 128 -8.02 -18.29 6.58
C ALA A 128 -7.88 -19.12 5.31
N THR A 129 -8.93 -19.14 4.49
CA THR A 129 -8.92 -19.81 3.18
C THR A 129 -9.35 -18.85 2.08
N GLY A 130 -9.11 -19.24 0.83
CA GLY A 130 -9.56 -18.51 -0.35
C GLY A 130 -9.12 -17.04 -0.39
N LYS A 131 -10.07 -16.13 -0.64
CA LYS A 131 -9.79 -14.70 -0.80
C LYS A 131 -9.30 -14.02 0.49
N ALA A 132 -9.71 -14.53 1.66
CA ALA A 132 -9.30 -13.99 2.96
C ALA A 132 -7.81 -14.27 3.22
N LYS A 133 -7.32 -15.48 2.90
CA LYS A 133 -5.89 -15.82 3.04
C LYS A 133 -4.99 -14.85 2.29
N ARG A 134 -5.36 -14.49 1.05
CA ARG A 134 -4.57 -13.57 0.21
C ARG A 134 -4.46 -12.15 0.77
N VAL A 135 -5.44 -11.67 1.52
CA VAL A 135 -5.42 -10.29 2.05
C VAL A 135 -4.72 -10.15 3.40
N ILE A 136 -4.39 -11.26 4.07
CA ILE A 136 -3.61 -11.23 5.32
C ILE A 136 -2.22 -10.67 5.06
N ARG A 137 -1.56 -11.10 3.98
CA ARG A 137 -0.27 -10.54 3.55
C ARG A 137 -0.36 -9.03 3.28
N ASP A 138 -1.40 -8.59 2.56
CA ASP A 138 -1.60 -7.16 2.29
C ASP A 138 -1.84 -6.36 3.58
N MET A 139 -2.60 -6.90 4.52
CA MET A 139 -2.83 -6.31 5.84
C MET A 139 -1.51 -6.16 6.61
N GLY A 140 -0.66 -7.19 6.61
CA GLY A 140 0.67 -7.13 7.22
C GLY A 140 1.56 -6.08 6.56
N ALA A 141 1.56 -6.02 5.22
CA ALA A 141 2.30 -5.02 4.45
C ALA A 141 1.84 -3.59 4.78
N GLU A 142 0.53 -3.33 4.86
CA GLU A 142 0.01 -2.01 5.24
C GLU A 142 0.31 -1.67 6.71
N VAL A 143 0.24 -2.64 7.63
CA VAL A 143 0.64 -2.43 9.03
C VAL A 143 2.09 -1.99 9.13
N LEU A 144 3.00 -2.67 8.44
CA LEU A 144 4.43 -2.31 8.39
C LEU A 144 4.63 -0.92 7.79
N HIS A 145 4.15 -0.71 6.57
CA HIS A 145 4.36 0.52 5.82
C HIS A 145 3.77 1.75 6.52
N PHE A 146 2.50 1.72 6.94
CA PHE A 146 1.90 2.87 7.61
C PHE A 146 2.31 3.02 9.08
N SER A 147 3.11 2.11 9.62
CA SER A 147 3.80 2.34 10.90
C SER A 147 5.15 3.02 10.72
N ASP A 148 5.86 2.74 9.62
CA ASP A 148 7.15 3.35 9.28
C ASP A 148 7.40 3.31 7.75
N PRO A 149 6.90 4.31 6.99
CA PRO A 149 6.96 4.28 5.52
C PRO A 149 8.36 4.54 4.97
N GLU A 150 9.27 5.09 5.79
CA GLU A 150 10.69 5.24 5.46
C GLU A 150 11.42 3.88 5.55
N ARG A 151 10.99 3.00 6.44
CA ARG A 151 11.62 1.69 6.63
C ARG A 151 11.02 0.58 5.75
N TYR A 152 9.71 0.57 5.58
CA TYR A 152 9.02 -0.51 4.88
C TYR A 152 8.35 0.01 3.60
N PRO A 153 8.70 -0.51 2.40
CA PRO A 153 8.01 -0.14 1.17
C PRO A 153 6.55 -0.64 1.21
N LEU A 154 5.69 -0.06 0.38
CA LEU A 154 4.32 -0.53 0.24
C LEU A 154 4.27 -1.84 -0.57
N MET A 155 4.18 -2.98 0.14
CA MET A 155 4.28 -4.33 -0.44
C MET A 155 2.93 -4.99 -0.74
N THR A 156 1.89 -4.20 -1.02
CA THR A 156 0.54 -4.74 -1.28
C THR A 156 0.41 -5.28 -2.71
N ARG A 157 -0.50 -6.23 -2.92
CA ARG A 157 -0.66 -6.89 -4.23
C ARG A 157 -1.15 -6.01 -5.38
N TRP A 158 -1.67 -4.82 -5.11
CA TRP A 158 -1.97 -3.87 -6.20
C TRP A 158 -0.70 -3.15 -6.70
N VAL A 159 0.35 -3.07 -5.87
CA VAL A 159 1.69 -2.65 -6.32
C VAL A 159 2.28 -3.74 -7.20
N TRP A 160 2.34 -4.98 -6.69
CA TRP A 160 2.74 -6.16 -7.46
C TRP A 160 2.16 -7.45 -6.89
N ASP A 161 1.58 -8.28 -7.76
CA ASP A 161 1.13 -9.65 -7.48
C ASP A 161 1.83 -10.60 -8.47
N GLN A 162 2.81 -11.37 -7.99
CA GLN A 162 3.54 -12.37 -8.76
C GLN A 162 2.62 -13.51 -9.21
N GLY A 163 1.64 -13.88 -8.38
CA GLY A 163 0.70 -14.96 -8.67
C GLY A 163 -0.19 -14.66 -9.88
N THR A 164 -0.56 -13.40 -10.10
CA THR A 164 -1.31 -12.95 -11.29
C THR A 164 -0.48 -12.14 -12.28
N THR A 165 0.82 -11.93 -12.00
CA THR A 165 1.73 -11.15 -12.83
C THR A 165 1.15 -9.77 -13.18
N SER A 166 0.63 -9.08 -12.17
CA SER A 166 -0.15 -7.83 -12.31
C SER A 166 0.20 -6.81 -11.24
N GLY A 167 -0.05 -5.52 -11.51
CA GLY A 167 0.12 -4.45 -10.53
C GLY A 167 0.68 -3.17 -11.16
N ALA A 168 0.83 -2.13 -10.35
CA ALA A 168 1.40 -0.84 -10.74
C ALA A 168 2.74 -0.97 -11.48
N VAL A 169 3.58 -1.94 -11.08
CA VAL A 169 4.93 -2.14 -11.64
C VAL A 169 4.92 -2.35 -13.16
N ARG A 170 3.85 -2.94 -13.72
CA ARG A 170 3.74 -3.18 -15.17
C ARG A 170 3.82 -1.92 -16.00
N GLU A 171 3.26 -0.83 -15.49
CA GLU A 171 3.16 0.44 -16.22
C GLU A 171 4.48 1.23 -16.25
N PHE A 172 5.53 0.74 -15.57
CA PHE A 172 6.88 1.30 -15.71
C PHE A 172 7.74 0.54 -16.72
N ILE A 173 7.21 -0.48 -17.38
CA ILE A 173 7.97 -1.26 -18.35
C ILE A 173 7.58 -0.84 -19.76
N ARG A 174 8.53 -0.27 -20.51
CA ARG A 174 8.28 0.14 -21.89
C ARG A 174 7.95 -1.08 -22.75
N GLY A 175 6.77 -1.08 -23.37
CA GLY A 175 6.29 -2.22 -24.15
C GLY A 175 5.90 -3.43 -23.29
N GLY A 176 5.60 -3.22 -22.00
CA GLY A 176 5.22 -4.28 -21.05
C GLY A 176 4.02 -5.12 -21.51
N ASP A 177 3.15 -4.59 -22.36
CA ASP A 177 2.02 -5.33 -22.95
C ASP A 177 2.45 -6.57 -23.74
N TYR A 178 3.68 -6.57 -24.27
CA TYR A 178 4.22 -7.68 -25.07
C TYR A 178 5.04 -8.67 -24.26
N LEU A 179 5.26 -8.41 -22.96
CA LEU A 179 6.04 -9.31 -22.12
C LEU A 179 5.21 -10.52 -21.69
N THR A 180 5.74 -11.70 -21.97
CA THR A 180 5.13 -12.99 -21.60
C THR A 180 5.62 -13.52 -20.25
N ALA A 181 6.70 -12.95 -19.72
CA ALA A 181 7.27 -13.29 -18.41
C ALA A 181 7.74 -12.02 -17.71
N PHE A 182 7.38 -11.87 -16.44
CA PHE A 182 7.80 -10.75 -15.60
C PHE A 182 8.62 -11.31 -14.44
N PRO A 183 9.94 -11.14 -14.44
CA PRO A 183 10.82 -11.75 -13.45
C PRO A 183 10.81 -11.02 -12.09
N PHE A 184 9.72 -10.34 -11.73
CA PHE A 184 9.62 -9.55 -10.50
C PHE A 184 8.99 -10.39 -9.38
N GLY A 185 9.68 -10.50 -8.23
CA GLY A 185 9.24 -11.28 -7.07
C GLY A 185 8.45 -10.46 -6.05
N GLU A 186 7.91 -11.13 -5.02
CA GLU A 186 7.17 -10.48 -3.91
C GLU A 186 7.97 -10.38 -2.60
N SER A 187 9.30 -10.47 -2.65
CA SER A 187 10.14 -10.33 -1.45
C SER A 187 10.26 -8.87 -1.01
N PRO A 188 10.44 -8.58 0.30
CA PRO A 188 10.63 -7.20 0.77
C PRO A 188 11.77 -6.47 0.06
N GLU A 189 12.87 -7.16 -0.22
CA GLU A 189 14.04 -6.63 -0.94
C GLU A 189 13.69 -6.19 -2.36
N MET A 190 12.79 -6.90 -3.03
CA MET A 190 12.34 -6.56 -4.38
C MET A 190 11.50 -5.27 -4.39
N PHE A 191 10.58 -5.13 -3.43
CA PHE A 191 9.82 -3.90 -3.24
C PHE A 191 10.72 -2.73 -2.82
N GLU A 192 11.77 -3.00 -2.03
CA GLU A 192 12.75 -1.98 -1.66
C GLU A 192 13.61 -1.53 -2.84
N GLY A 193 14.02 -2.46 -3.72
CA GLY A 193 14.68 -2.13 -4.98
C GLY A 193 13.82 -1.22 -5.87
N LEU A 194 12.51 -1.51 -5.96
CA LEU A 194 11.56 -0.64 -6.68
C LEU A 194 11.46 0.74 -6.03
N ARG A 195 11.29 0.79 -4.70
CA ARG A 195 11.19 2.06 -3.96
C ARG A 195 12.45 2.91 -4.12
N GLN A 196 13.63 2.29 -4.06
CA GLN A 196 14.90 2.98 -4.29
C GLN A 196 14.98 3.55 -5.71
N TRP A 197 14.66 2.75 -6.73
CA TRP A 197 14.64 3.21 -8.12
C TRP A 197 13.69 4.40 -8.32
N MET A 198 12.48 4.35 -7.75
CA MET A 198 11.52 5.45 -7.82
C MET A 198 12.00 6.69 -7.08
N ARG A 199 12.60 6.52 -5.89
CA ARG A 199 13.19 7.60 -5.11
C ARG A 199 14.29 8.31 -5.89
N GLU A 200 15.20 7.57 -6.52
CA GLU A 200 16.28 8.16 -7.32
C GLU A 200 15.72 9.00 -8.47
N ALA A 201 14.70 8.50 -9.18
CA ALA A 201 14.04 9.24 -10.24
C ALA A 201 13.32 10.50 -9.72
N LEU A 202 12.65 10.42 -8.57
CA LEU A 202 11.98 11.55 -7.94
C LEU A 202 12.96 12.64 -7.46
N LEU A 203 14.13 12.25 -6.97
CA LEU A 203 15.19 13.19 -6.57
C LEU A 203 15.73 13.94 -7.80
N GLU A 204 15.88 13.28 -8.94
CA GLU A 204 16.25 13.92 -10.22
C GLU A 204 15.21 14.97 -10.67
N LEU A 205 13.93 14.77 -10.32
CA LEU A 205 12.84 15.73 -10.57
C LEU A 205 12.75 16.85 -9.51
N GLY A 206 13.59 16.83 -8.47
CA GLY A 206 13.59 17.84 -7.42
C GLY A 206 12.62 17.57 -6.26
N VAL A 207 12.10 16.35 -6.12
CA VAL A 207 11.25 15.96 -4.99
C VAL A 207 12.12 15.47 -3.83
N TYR A 208 12.25 16.30 -2.77
CA TYR A 208 13.14 16.02 -1.63
C TYR A 208 12.41 15.81 -0.30
N ARG A 209 11.09 15.96 -0.27
CA ARG A 209 10.27 15.80 0.94
C ARG A 209 9.19 14.77 0.68
N ASP A 210 8.80 14.07 1.74
CA ASP A 210 7.67 13.14 1.72
C ASP A 210 7.80 12.08 0.61
N VAL A 211 9.04 11.69 0.31
CA VAL A 211 9.37 10.83 -0.83
C VAL A 211 8.66 9.48 -0.77
N PRO A 212 8.54 8.78 0.40
CA PRO A 212 7.76 7.54 0.46
C PRO A 212 6.31 7.74 0.00
N TYR A 213 5.67 8.81 0.44
CA TYR A 213 4.28 9.10 0.06
C TYR A 213 4.16 9.46 -1.42
N MET A 214 5.13 10.18 -1.99
CA MET A 214 5.14 10.44 -3.44
C MET A 214 5.29 9.14 -4.25
N VAL A 215 6.12 8.21 -3.78
CA VAL A 215 6.22 6.86 -4.36
C VAL A 215 4.85 6.17 -4.33
N ASP A 216 4.17 6.15 -3.18
CA ASP A 216 2.86 5.50 -3.04
C ASP A 216 1.79 6.12 -3.96
N ILE A 217 1.79 7.44 -4.10
CA ILE A 217 0.85 8.17 -4.97
C ILE A 217 1.10 7.81 -6.44
N ILE A 218 2.36 7.75 -6.88
CA ILE A 218 2.70 7.36 -8.25
C ILE A 218 2.36 5.89 -8.51
N LEU A 219 2.61 5.00 -7.55
CA LEU A 219 2.19 3.60 -7.65
C LEU A 219 0.67 3.51 -7.79
N ALA A 220 -0.09 4.24 -6.96
CA ALA A 220 -1.55 4.24 -7.02
C ALA A 220 -2.07 4.81 -8.36
N TYR A 221 -1.39 5.83 -8.89
CA TYR A 221 -1.63 6.36 -10.24
C TYR A 221 -1.50 5.24 -11.26
N GLN A 222 -0.35 4.60 -11.33
CA GLN A 222 -0.09 3.58 -12.34
C GLN A 222 -1.00 2.36 -12.22
N TYR A 223 -1.31 1.90 -11.00
CA TYR A 223 -2.26 0.81 -10.85
C TYR A 223 -3.65 1.15 -11.40
N SER A 224 -4.08 2.41 -11.26
CA SER A 224 -5.34 2.85 -11.88
C SER A 224 -5.30 2.78 -13.41
N GLN A 225 -4.15 3.13 -14.01
CA GLN A 225 -3.97 3.14 -15.46
C GLN A 225 -3.99 1.70 -15.97
N TYR A 226 -3.30 0.79 -15.28
CA TYR A 226 -3.35 -0.64 -15.53
C TYR A 226 -4.79 -1.17 -15.48
N VAL A 227 -5.56 -0.85 -14.44
CA VAL A 227 -6.96 -1.27 -14.31
C VAL A 227 -7.81 -0.71 -15.45
N ARG A 228 -7.59 0.55 -15.85
CA ARG A 228 -8.31 1.17 -16.97
C ARG A 228 -7.98 0.49 -18.29
N ALA A 229 -6.70 0.29 -18.61
CA ALA A 229 -6.27 -0.39 -19.83
C ALA A 229 -6.85 -1.81 -19.93
N MET A 230 -6.86 -2.54 -18.82
CA MET A 230 -7.51 -3.86 -18.73
C MET A 230 -9.02 -3.75 -18.97
N ALA A 231 -9.72 -2.77 -18.40
CA ALA A 231 -11.17 -2.60 -18.58
C ALA A 231 -11.54 -2.17 -20.02
N GLU A 232 -10.77 -1.28 -20.63
CA GLU A 232 -10.95 -0.81 -22.02
C GLU A 232 -10.80 -1.96 -23.03
N GLY A 233 -9.94 -2.94 -22.73
CA GLY A 233 -9.81 -4.17 -23.51
C GLY A 233 -11.03 -5.09 -23.44
N PHE A 234 -11.90 -4.95 -22.42
CA PHE A 234 -13.01 -5.87 -22.16
C PHE A 234 -14.40 -5.39 -22.60
N LEU A 235 -14.71 -4.09 -22.77
CA LEU A 235 -15.96 -3.59 -23.40
C LEU A 235 -15.97 -2.05 -23.54
N ARG A 236 -16.14 -1.54 -24.77
CA ARG A 236 -16.26 -0.10 -25.09
C ARG A 236 -17.62 0.54 -24.75
N SER A 237 -18.66 -0.23 -24.42
CA SER A 237 -20.05 0.29 -24.45
C SER A 237 -20.64 0.72 -23.11
N ASP A 238 -20.12 0.27 -21.96
CA ASP A 238 -20.91 0.35 -20.70
C ASP A 238 -20.27 1.21 -19.60
N PHE A 239 -19.05 1.73 -19.81
CA PHE A 239 -18.33 2.54 -18.81
C PHE A 239 -18.41 4.04 -19.08
N GLY A 240 -19.61 4.52 -19.43
CA GLY A 240 -20.00 5.94 -19.43
C GLY A 240 -20.10 6.54 -18.02
N GLY A 241 -19.12 6.24 -17.16
CA GLY A 241 -18.92 6.88 -15.88
C GLY A 241 -17.43 6.99 -15.67
N GLN A 242 -16.84 8.11 -16.07
CA GLN A 242 -15.48 8.47 -15.67
C GLN A 242 -15.45 8.49 -14.14
N THR A 243 -15.01 7.40 -13.52
CA THR A 243 -14.64 7.46 -12.12
C THR A 243 -13.47 8.41 -12.07
N ASP A 244 -13.62 9.49 -11.32
CA ASP A 244 -12.55 10.45 -11.10
C ASP A 244 -11.32 9.68 -10.62
N PHE A 245 -10.27 9.70 -11.43
CA PHE A 245 -9.03 8.98 -11.19
C PHE A 245 -8.41 9.38 -9.83
N THR A 246 -8.60 10.63 -9.40
CA THR A 246 -8.16 11.10 -8.09
C THR A 246 -8.91 10.40 -6.95
N GLU A 247 -10.20 10.08 -7.13
CA GLU A 247 -10.93 9.23 -6.16
C GLU A 247 -10.38 7.81 -6.12
N GLN A 248 -9.97 7.25 -7.27
CA GLN A 248 -9.41 5.90 -7.31
C GLN A 248 -8.07 5.83 -6.57
N ILE A 249 -7.20 6.83 -6.73
CA ILE A 249 -5.97 6.95 -5.93
C ILE A 249 -6.30 7.00 -4.44
N ARG A 250 -7.21 7.90 -4.03
CA ARG A 250 -7.60 8.04 -2.62
C ARG A 250 -8.15 6.72 -2.07
N LYS A 251 -8.88 5.96 -2.89
CA LYS A 251 -9.38 4.62 -2.54
C LYS A 251 -8.26 3.61 -2.31
N LEU A 252 -7.30 3.53 -3.24
CA LEU A 252 -6.14 2.63 -3.15
C LEU A 252 -5.28 2.92 -1.92
N LEU A 253 -5.06 4.19 -1.65
CA LEU A 253 -4.25 4.68 -0.52
C LEU A 253 -5.01 4.65 0.82
N GLY A 254 -6.33 4.47 0.79
CA GLY A 254 -7.15 4.41 2.00
C GLY A 254 -7.38 5.75 2.70
N VAL A 255 -7.34 6.85 1.96
CA VAL A 255 -7.47 8.24 2.46
C VAL A 255 -8.68 8.98 1.86
N GLU A 256 -9.73 8.23 1.55
CA GLU A 256 -10.98 8.75 0.99
C GLU A 256 -11.69 9.69 1.98
N VAL A 257 -11.96 10.92 1.56
CA VAL A 257 -12.53 11.96 2.43
C VAL A 257 -13.99 11.68 2.79
N HIS A 258 -14.81 11.14 1.88
CA HIS A 258 -16.27 11.05 2.08
C HIS A 258 -16.88 9.70 1.69
N ARG A 259 -17.91 9.31 2.43
CA ARG A 259 -18.99 8.49 1.89
C ARG A 259 -20.21 9.34 1.67
N ARG A 260 -20.87 9.16 0.53
CA ARG A 260 -22.20 9.74 0.28
C ARG A 260 -23.27 9.33 1.31
N MET A 261 -23.05 8.26 2.12
CA MET A 261 -24.06 7.72 3.06
C MET A 261 -23.51 7.15 4.39
N GLY A 262 -22.30 7.50 4.83
CA GLY A 262 -21.85 7.20 6.21
C GLY A 262 -21.80 5.73 6.70
N GLY A 263 -21.95 4.71 5.83
CA GLY A 263 -21.88 3.29 6.23
C GLY A 263 -20.50 2.85 6.78
N SER A 264 -20.26 1.54 6.99
CA SER A 264 -18.89 0.98 7.27
C SER A 264 -18.30 0.29 6.02
N ARG A 265 -16.98 0.41 5.78
CA ARG A 265 -16.28 -0.09 4.55
C ARG A 265 -15.89 -1.54 4.74
N ILE A 266 -15.93 -1.94 6.00
CA ILE A 266 -15.87 -3.30 6.47
C ILE A 266 -17.13 -4.02 6.04
N LYS A 267 -16.93 -5.14 5.35
CA LYS A 267 -18.00 -6.10 5.15
C LYS A 267 -18.01 -7.01 6.37
N ARG A 268 -18.95 -6.77 7.29
CA ARG A 268 -19.35 -7.76 8.28
C ARG A 268 -20.25 -8.76 7.56
N ASP A 269 -20.08 -10.06 7.78
CA ASP A 269 -21.05 -11.00 7.23
C ASP A 269 -22.42 -10.67 7.82
N ALA A 270 -23.44 -10.69 6.97
CA ALA A 270 -24.80 -10.53 7.44
C ALA A 270 -25.06 -11.71 8.38
N ILE A 271 -25.41 -11.42 9.63
CA ILE A 271 -25.95 -12.42 10.55
C ILE A 271 -27.16 -13.02 9.84
N HIS A 272 -27.01 -14.24 9.32
CA HIS A 272 -28.11 -15.08 8.86
C HIS A 272 -28.42 -16.09 9.95
#